data_AF-A0A517Q9Q5-F1
#
_entry.id   AF-A0A517Q9Q5-F1
#
_cell.length_a   1.000
_cell.length_b   1.000
_cell.length_c   1.000
_cell.angle_alpha   90.00
_cell.angle_beta   90.00
_cell.angle_gamma   90.00
#
_symmetry.space_group_name_H-M   'P 1'
#
loop_
_entity.id
_entity.type
_entity.pdbx_description
1 polymer ?
#
loop_
_entity_poly.entity_id
_entity_poly.type
_entity_poly.pdbx_seq_one_letter_code
_entity_poly.pdbx_strand_id
1 'polypeptide(L)'
;MPNQHRVALLARPTVTESVSYTITFRNVLLSFFFLAWPSLLLAEEFRVETPTALQSTVKATQPGDLISLVGSDWHDVRLKLKLQGSPKQPIIVRSQITFTGSSSLDLNGEHVVLDGFTFRDGSLKTGHVLRVRGAHNRVTRCTIENYNPDNIDTRYQWLSLNGHDHRVDHCKFAGQNHSGTTLVVWLDEDGEVGRHRIERNYFLNRQRGNGNGFETIRIGTSETSMKSARCIVAENLFENCDGEIELISNKSCDNVYERNTIIGCAGALTLRHGDNCIVRENLILGDGDRHSGGIRIVGEGHQIIGNHIEGVGNRIGGAIALSAGVPDPKLSQHARVRHVLIDGNTLIDNAGEEIVYGHGLGSRSRSLLPEDIIVKNTRRSGPPRLKRLKPEDVGPGARKD
;
A
#
# COMPACT_ATOMS: atom_id res chain seq x y z
N MET A 1 -13.29 23.10 -86.01
CA MET A 1 -13.22 24.58 -85.95
C MET A 1 -11.84 24.98 -85.48
N PRO A 2 -11.32 26.07 -86.02
CA PRO A 2 -9.95 26.15 -86.55
C PRO A 2 -9.07 26.98 -85.58
N ASN A 3 -7.77 27.21 -85.70
CA ASN A 3 -6.84 27.37 -86.80
C ASN A 3 -5.43 27.25 -86.17
N GLN A 4 -4.48 26.52 -86.75
CA GLN A 4 -3.51 27.02 -87.74
C GLN A 4 -2.68 28.21 -87.22
N HIS A 5 -1.36 28.14 -87.14
CA HIS A 5 -0.37 28.34 -88.22
C HIS A 5 1.03 28.33 -87.55
N ARG A 6 2.20 28.02 -88.14
CA ARG A 6 2.81 28.11 -89.48
C ARG A 6 4.14 27.30 -89.43
N VAL A 7 4.53 26.45 -90.41
CA VAL A 7 5.40 26.70 -91.61
C VAL A 7 6.88 27.02 -91.23
N ALA A 8 7.99 26.54 -91.80
CA ALA A 8 8.43 25.74 -92.98
C ALA A 8 9.91 25.30 -92.73
N LEU A 9 10.33 24.07 -93.07
CA LEU A 9 11.13 23.64 -94.25
C LEU A 9 12.63 24.06 -94.33
N LEU A 10 13.44 23.01 -94.56
CA LEU A 10 14.72 22.90 -95.31
C LEU A 10 16.05 23.28 -94.61
N ALA A 11 16.92 22.29 -94.41
CA ALA A 11 18.09 22.03 -95.28
C ALA A 11 19.01 20.92 -94.69
N ARG A 12 19.42 19.98 -95.55
CA ARG A 12 20.61 19.09 -95.39
C ARG A 12 21.88 19.94 -95.64
N PRO A 13 23.11 19.63 -95.16
CA PRO A 13 23.74 18.31 -95.32
C PRO A 13 24.74 17.84 -94.23
N THR A 14 25.22 16.62 -94.50
CA THR A 14 26.25 15.78 -93.88
C THR A 14 27.56 16.45 -93.48
N VAL A 15 28.07 16.11 -92.28
CA VAL A 15 29.50 15.86 -92.03
C VAL A 15 29.62 14.72 -91.00
N THR A 16 30.48 13.78 -91.33
CA THR A 16 31.00 12.65 -90.55
C THR A 16 31.87 13.11 -89.40
N GLU A 17 31.72 12.51 -88.21
CA GLU A 17 32.80 11.88 -87.43
C GLU A 17 32.34 11.57 -86.00
N SER A 18 32.80 10.42 -85.51
CA SER A 18 32.51 9.80 -84.22
C SER A 18 33.07 10.62 -83.05
N VAL A 19 32.20 11.00 -82.10
CA VAL A 19 32.59 11.48 -80.77
C VAL A 19 31.64 10.91 -79.72
N SER A 20 32.23 10.33 -78.69
CA SER A 20 31.62 9.75 -77.49
C SER A 20 30.67 10.72 -76.79
N TYR A 21 29.43 10.29 -76.52
CA TYR A 21 28.48 11.04 -75.71
C TYR A 21 28.67 10.76 -74.22
N THR A 22 29.22 11.76 -73.53
CA THR A 22 29.07 11.96 -72.10
C THR A 22 27.60 12.24 -71.80
N ILE A 23 26.90 11.32 -71.13
CA ILE A 23 25.53 11.55 -70.66
C ILE A 23 25.61 12.34 -69.36
N THR A 24 25.22 13.61 -69.43
CA THR A 24 25.02 14.49 -68.27
C THR A 24 23.54 14.55 -67.92
N PHE A 25 23.27 14.52 -66.61
CA PHE A 25 22.04 14.86 -65.89
C PHE A 25 20.78 13.99 -66.06
N ARG A 26 20.55 13.14 -65.04
CA ARG A 26 19.58 13.50 -63.99
C ARG A 26 19.94 12.74 -62.71
N ASN A 27 20.45 13.48 -61.72
CA ASN A 27 20.49 13.04 -60.34
C ASN A 27 19.04 12.80 -59.89
N VAL A 28 18.55 11.58 -60.09
CA VAL A 28 17.46 11.06 -59.27
C VAL A 28 18.11 10.83 -57.91
N LEU A 29 17.98 11.81 -57.02
CA LEU A 29 18.16 11.55 -55.59
C LEU A 29 17.19 10.41 -55.26
N LEU A 30 17.71 9.19 -55.20
CA LEU A 30 17.11 8.15 -54.38
C LEU A 30 17.25 8.64 -52.95
N SER A 31 16.27 9.41 -52.50
CA SER A 31 15.98 9.53 -51.08
C SER A 31 15.70 8.12 -50.58
N PHE A 32 16.75 7.47 -50.04
CA PHE A 32 16.60 6.36 -49.13
C PHE A 32 15.75 6.91 -47.97
N PHE A 33 14.44 6.73 -48.06
CA PHE A 33 13.58 6.64 -46.90
C PHE A 33 14.15 5.47 -46.09
N PHE A 34 15.07 5.77 -45.17
CA PHE A 34 15.26 4.95 -43.99
C PHE A 34 13.90 4.95 -43.29
N LEU A 35 13.04 4.02 -43.70
CA LEU A 35 11.96 3.53 -42.87
C LEU A 35 12.65 3.15 -41.57
N ALA A 36 12.56 4.04 -40.58
CA ALA A 36 12.83 3.71 -39.20
C ALA A 36 11.89 2.56 -38.90
N TRP A 37 12.38 1.34 -39.08
CA TRP A 37 11.75 0.15 -38.53
C TRP A 37 11.56 0.52 -37.06
N PRO A 38 10.33 0.62 -36.54
CA PRO A 38 10.19 0.71 -35.11
C PRO A 38 10.86 -0.56 -34.61
N SER A 39 12.04 -0.43 -34.01
CA SER A 39 12.60 -1.48 -33.19
C SER A 39 11.48 -1.77 -32.21
N LEU A 40 10.81 -2.90 -32.40
CA LEU A 40 9.98 -3.46 -31.35
C LEU A 40 10.95 -3.56 -30.17
N LEU A 41 10.84 -2.63 -29.22
CA LEU A 41 11.50 -2.69 -27.93
C LEU A 41 10.89 -3.92 -27.27
N LEU A 42 11.50 -5.08 -27.52
CA LEU A 42 11.19 -6.30 -26.83
C LEU A 42 11.62 -6.08 -25.38
N ALA A 43 10.73 -6.40 -24.44
CA ALA A 43 11.06 -6.41 -23.03
C ALA A 43 12.28 -7.33 -22.81
N GLU A 44 13.37 -6.76 -22.30
CA GLU A 44 14.58 -7.52 -22.01
C GLU A 44 14.51 -8.10 -20.59
N GLU A 45 15.00 -9.33 -20.40
CA GLU A 45 15.20 -9.90 -19.07
C GLU A 45 16.67 -9.84 -18.66
N PHE A 46 16.96 -9.07 -17.63
CA PHE A 46 18.28 -9.00 -17.00
C PHE A 46 18.33 -9.96 -15.81
N ARG A 47 19.07 -11.06 -15.94
CA ARG A 47 19.41 -11.92 -14.79
C ARG A 47 20.55 -11.29 -14.00
N VAL A 48 20.35 -11.10 -12.70
CA VAL A 48 21.26 -10.38 -11.82
C VAL A 48 21.57 -11.21 -10.58
N GLU A 49 22.85 -11.56 -10.39
CA GLU A 49 23.30 -12.40 -9.27
C GLU A 49 24.08 -11.63 -8.20
N THR A 50 24.48 -10.38 -8.47
CA THR A 50 25.25 -9.57 -7.52
C THR A 50 24.69 -8.15 -7.37
N PRO A 51 24.88 -7.51 -6.20
CA PRO A 51 24.49 -6.10 -6.02
C PRO A 51 25.17 -5.15 -7.01
N THR A 52 26.43 -5.40 -7.39
CA THR A 52 27.14 -4.58 -8.38
C THR A 52 26.53 -4.72 -9.77
N ALA A 53 26.16 -5.93 -10.18
CA ALA A 53 25.44 -6.13 -11.44
C ALA A 53 24.08 -5.40 -11.41
N LEU A 54 23.34 -5.44 -10.30
CA LEU A 54 22.09 -4.71 -10.16
C LEU A 54 22.24 -3.20 -10.39
N GLN A 55 23.29 -2.59 -9.82
CA GLN A 55 23.55 -1.16 -10.00
C GLN A 55 23.82 -0.79 -11.46
N SER A 56 24.49 -1.67 -12.21
CA SER A 56 24.73 -1.48 -13.64
C SER A 56 23.44 -1.68 -14.45
N THR A 57 22.68 -2.74 -14.14
CA THR A 57 21.40 -3.05 -14.81
C THR A 57 20.42 -1.90 -14.66
N VAL A 58 20.21 -1.37 -13.44
CA VAL A 58 19.28 -0.26 -13.15
C VAL A 58 19.55 0.97 -14.01
N LYS A 59 20.81 1.23 -14.39
CA LYS A 59 21.18 2.36 -15.26
C LYS A 59 20.84 2.12 -16.73
N ALA A 60 20.77 0.86 -17.16
CA ALA A 60 20.50 0.47 -18.53
C ALA A 60 19.01 0.20 -18.79
N THR A 61 18.27 -0.22 -17.75
CA THR A 61 16.87 -0.62 -17.82
C THR A 61 15.96 0.44 -18.46
N GLN A 62 15.10 0.00 -19.36
CA GLN A 62 14.07 0.78 -20.05
C GLN A 62 12.66 0.35 -19.58
N PRO A 63 11.64 1.20 -19.81
CA PRO A 63 10.25 0.83 -19.57
C PRO A 63 9.87 -0.51 -20.23
N GLY A 64 9.33 -1.44 -19.44
CA GLY A 64 8.88 -2.76 -19.89
C GLY A 64 9.84 -3.90 -19.57
N ASP A 65 11.07 -3.60 -19.17
CA ASP A 65 12.08 -4.60 -18.85
C ASP A 65 11.81 -5.33 -17.53
N LEU A 66 12.38 -6.54 -17.44
CA LEU A 66 12.38 -7.39 -16.25
C LEU A 66 13.80 -7.52 -15.69
N ILE A 67 13.99 -7.15 -14.43
CA ILE A 67 15.20 -7.44 -13.66
C ILE A 67 14.91 -8.63 -12.74
N SER A 68 15.56 -9.76 -12.97
CA SER A 68 15.42 -11.00 -12.18
C SER A 68 16.61 -11.18 -11.25
N LEU A 69 16.42 -10.94 -9.94
CA LEU A 69 17.42 -11.24 -8.90
C LEU A 69 17.38 -12.74 -8.58
N VAL A 70 18.48 -13.42 -8.86
CA VAL A 70 18.62 -14.88 -8.77
C VAL A 70 19.96 -15.27 -8.17
N GLY A 71 20.16 -16.55 -7.87
CA GLY A 71 21.40 -17.06 -7.30
C GLY A 71 21.36 -17.07 -5.77
N SER A 72 22.47 -16.70 -5.14
CA SER A 72 22.63 -16.75 -3.68
C SER A 72 21.94 -15.60 -2.96
N ASP A 73 21.55 -15.84 -1.70
CA ASP A 73 21.03 -14.82 -0.79
C ASP A 73 22.01 -13.66 -0.59
N TRP A 74 21.48 -12.46 -0.36
CA TRP A 74 22.26 -11.24 -0.17
C TRP A 74 22.27 -10.82 1.30
N HIS A 75 23.46 -10.53 1.83
CA HIS A 75 23.69 -10.17 3.23
C HIS A 75 24.21 -8.74 3.36
N ASP A 76 23.66 -7.97 4.30
CA ASP A 76 24.05 -6.58 4.58
C ASP A 76 24.00 -5.63 3.36
N VAL A 77 23.08 -5.87 2.41
CA VAL A 77 22.98 -5.08 1.18
C VAL A 77 21.96 -3.96 1.30
N ARG A 78 22.41 -2.71 1.06
CA ARG A 78 21.53 -1.53 1.01
C ARG A 78 21.30 -1.10 -0.43
N LEU A 79 20.11 -1.40 -0.94
CA LEU A 79 19.72 -1.08 -2.31
C LEU A 79 19.05 0.29 -2.38
N LYS A 80 19.47 1.09 -3.37
CA LYS A 80 18.81 2.32 -3.75
C LYS A 80 18.53 2.26 -5.24
N LEU A 81 17.25 2.13 -5.59
CA LEU A 81 16.81 1.96 -6.97
C LEU A 81 16.14 3.25 -7.42
N LYS A 82 16.56 3.76 -8.59
CA LYS A 82 15.86 4.83 -9.30
C LYS A 82 15.44 4.30 -10.66
N LEU A 83 14.14 4.09 -10.85
CA LEU A 83 13.58 3.39 -12.01
C LEU A 83 12.34 4.11 -12.52
N GLN A 84 12.21 4.23 -13.84
CA GLN A 84 11.12 4.91 -14.50
C GLN A 84 10.52 3.99 -15.56
N GLY A 85 9.38 3.38 -15.26
CA GLY A 85 8.55 2.68 -16.24
C GLY A 85 7.53 3.60 -16.89
N SER A 86 6.52 3.00 -17.50
CA SER A 86 5.32 3.70 -18.00
C SER A 86 4.05 2.93 -17.65
N PRO A 87 2.86 3.54 -17.73
CA PRO A 87 1.60 2.83 -17.45
C PRO A 87 1.39 1.57 -18.28
N LYS A 88 1.90 1.54 -19.51
CA LYS A 88 1.77 0.39 -20.43
C LYS A 88 2.96 -0.56 -20.37
N GLN A 89 4.11 -0.09 -19.90
CA GLN A 89 5.37 -0.82 -19.86
C GLN A 89 6.02 -0.55 -18.50
N PRO A 90 5.48 -1.12 -17.41
CA PRO A 90 6.11 -1.00 -16.11
C PRO A 90 7.45 -1.73 -16.11
N ILE A 91 8.41 -1.26 -15.31
CA ILE A 91 9.62 -2.03 -15.03
C ILE A 91 9.31 -3.01 -13.92
N ILE A 92 9.66 -4.29 -14.10
CA ILE A 92 9.49 -5.32 -13.07
C ILE A 92 10.85 -5.65 -12.48
N VAL A 93 10.99 -5.53 -11.17
CA VAL A 93 12.11 -6.09 -10.42
C VAL A 93 11.59 -7.28 -9.62
N ARG A 94 11.96 -8.48 -10.05
CA ARG A 94 11.56 -9.73 -9.40
C ARG A 94 12.72 -10.31 -8.61
N SER A 95 12.47 -10.66 -7.36
CA SER A 95 13.44 -11.35 -6.51
C SER A 95 13.02 -12.80 -6.28
N GLN A 96 14.00 -13.70 -6.35
CA GLN A 96 13.88 -15.09 -5.89
C GLN A 96 14.87 -15.42 -4.77
N ILE A 97 15.61 -14.41 -4.31
CA ILE A 97 16.61 -14.51 -3.25
C ILE A 97 16.10 -13.92 -1.94
N THR A 98 16.77 -14.27 -0.85
CA THR A 98 16.55 -13.70 0.48
C THR A 98 17.54 -12.58 0.77
N PHE A 99 17.07 -11.53 1.44
CA PHE A 99 17.86 -10.45 2.01
C PHE A 99 17.98 -10.64 3.53
N THR A 100 19.21 -10.71 4.03
CA THR A 100 19.52 -10.96 5.45
C THR A 100 20.40 -9.88 6.06
N GLY A 101 20.63 -9.93 7.38
CA GLY A 101 21.48 -8.98 8.09
C GLY A 101 20.87 -7.58 8.16
N SER A 102 21.63 -6.55 7.80
CA SER A 102 21.25 -5.13 7.76
C SER A 102 20.81 -4.67 6.36
N SER A 103 20.26 -5.60 5.57
CA SER A 103 19.77 -5.32 4.22
C SER A 103 18.54 -4.39 4.23
N SER A 104 18.42 -3.57 3.18
CA SER A 104 17.26 -2.67 2.98
C SER A 104 17.11 -2.30 1.51
N LEU A 105 15.90 -1.92 1.09
CA LEU A 105 15.62 -1.44 -0.26
C LEU A 105 14.88 -0.10 -0.21
N ASP A 106 15.40 0.88 -0.94
CA ASP A 106 14.79 2.19 -1.13
C ASP A 106 14.55 2.42 -2.64
N LEU A 107 13.30 2.29 -3.06
CA LEU A 107 12.85 2.57 -4.42
C LEU A 107 12.38 4.03 -4.50
N ASN A 108 12.94 4.77 -5.44
CA ASN A 108 12.35 6.00 -5.97
C ASN A 108 12.00 5.76 -7.44
N GLY A 109 10.73 5.53 -7.74
CA GLY A 109 10.35 5.21 -9.10
C GLY A 109 8.93 5.56 -9.47
N GLU A 110 8.63 5.34 -10.74
CA GLU A 110 7.30 5.50 -11.29
C GLU A 110 6.96 4.33 -12.21
N HIS A 111 5.80 3.71 -12.02
CA HIS A 111 5.41 2.47 -12.71
C HIS A 111 6.42 1.32 -12.55
N VAL A 112 6.89 1.08 -11.33
CA VAL A 112 7.80 -0.03 -11.00
C VAL A 112 7.07 -1.08 -10.18
N VAL A 113 7.27 -2.36 -10.50
CA VAL A 113 6.74 -3.50 -9.73
C VAL A 113 7.89 -4.19 -9.00
N LEU A 114 7.86 -4.18 -7.67
CA LEU A 114 8.69 -5.02 -6.81
C LEU A 114 7.93 -6.32 -6.53
N ASP A 115 8.49 -7.45 -6.96
CA ASP A 115 7.84 -8.76 -6.95
C ASP A 115 8.70 -9.79 -6.22
N GLY A 116 8.19 -10.41 -5.15
CA GLY A 116 8.84 -11.58 -4.53
C GLY A 116 10.01 -11.29 -3.58
N PHE A 117 10.22 -10.03 -3.16
CA PHE A 117 11.30 -9.71 -2.21
C PHE A 117 11.06 -10.35 -0.84
N THR A 118 12.05 -11.04 -0.31
CA THR A 118 11.99 -11.68 1.02
C THR A 118 13.08 -11.13 1.93
N PHE A 119 12.70 -10.57 3.08
CA PHE A 119 13.61 -10.14 4.14
C PHE A 119 13.38 -10.98 5.40
N ARG A 120 14.42 -11.66 5.89
CA ARG A 120 14.42 -12.45 7.14
C ARG A 120 15.83 -12.51 7.73
N ASP A 121 15.97 -13.06 8.93
CA ASP A 121 17.26 -13.29 9.58
C ASP A 121 18.14 -12.02 9.61
N GLY A 122 17.55 -10.91 10.03
CA GLY A 122 18.19 -9.60 9.98
C GLY A 122 17.52 -8.55 10.83
N SER A 123 18.13 -7.38 10.92
CA SER A 123 17.61 -6.23 11.66
C SER A 123 18.21 -4.93 11.16
N LEU A 124 17.54 -3.81 11.42
CA LEU A 124 18.09 -2.47 11.21
C LEU A 124 18.30 -1.74 12.55
N LYS A 125 19.16 -0.72 12.52
CA LYS A 125 19.29 0.23 13.64
C LYS A 125 18.30 1.39 13.57
N THR A 126 17.85 1.73 12.35
CA THR A 126 16.92 2.84 12.06
C THR A 126 16.43 2.73 10.61
N GLY A 127 15.43 3.53 10.24
CA GLY A 127 14.96 3.68 8.87
C GLY A 127 13.84 2.70 8.50
N HIS A 128 13.99 2.05 7.35
CA HIS A 128 12.96 1.16 6.81
C HIS A 128 13.58 -0.06 6.12
N VAL A 129 12.95 -1.23 6.24
CA VAL A 129 13.36 -2.43 5.48
C VAL A 129 13.10 -2.22 3.99
N LEU A 130 11.87 -1.79 3.66
CA LEU A 130 11.44 -1.42 2.32
C LEU A 130 10.85 0.00 2.34
N ARG A 131 11.41 0.92 1.55
CA ARG A 131 10.84 2.24 1.29
C ARG A 131 10.50 2.38 -0.19
N VAL A 132 9.28 2.81 -0.49
CA VAL A 132 8.80 3.07 -1.85
C VAL A 132 8.39 4.53 -1.95
N ARG A 133 8.93 5.20 -2.96
CA ARG A 133 8.74 6.62 -3.25
C ARG A 133 8.38 6.83 -4.71
N GLY A 134 7.72 7.95 -5.01
CA GLY A 134 7.36 8.36 -6.37
C GLY A 134 5.87 8.11 -6.64
N ALA A 135 5.53 7.54 -7.78
CA ALA A 135 4.14 7.36 -8.19
C ALA A 135 3.86 5.97 -8.78
N HIS A 136 2.63 5.46 -8.69
CA HIS A 136 2.19 4.29 -9.48
C HIS A 136 3.04 3.00 -9.35
N ASN A 137 3.74 2.81 -8.23
CA ASN A 137 4.53 1.62 -7.97
C ASN A 137 3.69 0.50 -7.36
N ARG A 138 4.14 -0.74 -7.50
CA ARG A 138 3.50 -1.91 -6.89
C ARG A 138 4.50 -2.73 -6.09
N VAL A 139 4.13 -3.10 -4.87
CA VAL A 139 4.84 -4.10 -4.06
C VAL A 139 3.94 -5.33 -3.97
N THR A 140 4.39 -6.48 -4.47
CA THR A 140 3.56 -7.67 -4.50
C THR A 140 4.34 -8.94 -4.19
N ARG A 141 3.68 -9.89 -3.52
CA ARG A 141 4.27 -11.19 -3.13
C ARG A 141 5.56 -11.06 -2.31
N CYS A 142 5.74 -9.93 -1.63
CA CYS A 142 6.90 -9.69 -0.78
C CYS A 142 6.65 -10.24 0.63
N THR A 143 7.72 -10.69 1.29
CA THR A 143 7.69 -11.17 2.67
C THR A 143 8.71 -10.40 3.51
N ILE A 144 8.29 -9.90 4.66
CA ILE A 144 9.19 -9.44 5.72
C ILE A 144 8.82 -10.26 6.96
N GLU A 145 9.76 -11.07 7.44
CA GLU A 145 9.51 -12.03 8.51
C GLU A 145 10.65 -12.03 9.53
N ASN A 146 10.31 -11.90 10.81
CA ASN A 146 11.25 -11.91 11.92
C ASN A 146 12.48 -10.99 11.73
N TYR A 147 12.31 -9.89 11.00
CA TYR A 147 13.36 -8.92 10.74
C TYR A 147 13.41 -7.93 11.91
N ASN A 148 14.11 -8.33 12.97
CA ASN A 148 13.93 -7.84 14.32
C ASN A 148 15.27 -7.60 15.02
N PRO A 149 15.47 -6.44 15.67
CA PRO A 149 16.63 -6.17 16.51
C PRO A 149 16.49 -6.84 17.90
N ASP A 150 17.58 -6.95 18.64
CA ASP A 150 17.55 -7.49 20.02
C ASP A 150 16.76 -6.60 20.98
N ASN A 151 16.81 -5.27 20.79
CA ASN A 151 16.12 -4.31 21.63
C ASN A 151 14.79 -3.86 21.00
N ILE A 152 13.69 -4.15 21.69
CA ILE A 152 12.31 -3.78 21.33
C ILE A 152 12.12 -2.28 21.06
N ASP A 153 12.90 -1.40 21.67
CA ASP A 153 12.78 0.06 21.47
C ASP A 153 13.47 0.56 20.19
N THR A 154 14.29 -0.27 19.55
CA THR A 154 14.95 0.06 18.28
C THR A 154 13.91 0.34 17.22
N ARG A 155 13.85 1.60 16.76
CA ARG A 155 12.77 2.09 15.91
C ARG A 155 13.13 2.07 14.43
N TYR A 156 12.42 1.26 13.65
CA TYR A 156 12.40 1.32 12.20
C TYR A 156 11.10 0.72 11.66
N GLN A 157 10.72 1.03 10.43
CA GLN A 157 9.51 0.49 9.81
C GLN A 157 9.84 -0.67 8.87
N TRP A 158 8.90 -1.58 8.66
CA TRP A 158 9.09 -2.63 7.65
C TRP A 158 8.80 -2.11 6.25
N LEU A 159 7.65 -1.47 6.04
CA LEU A 159 7.28 -0.85 4.78
C LEU A 159 6.90 0.61 4.96
N SER A 160 7.56 1.51 4.22
CA SER A 160 7.19 2.92 4.13
C SER A 160 6.81 3.31 2.71
N LEU A 161 5.66 3.96 2.58
CA LEU A 161 5.17 4.52 1.32
C LEU A 161 5.24 6.05 1.40
N ASN A 162 5.86 6.68 0.41
CA ASN A 162 5.86 8.13 0.21
C ASN A 162 5.45 8.41 -1.24
N GLY A 163 4.79 9.54 -1.50
CA GLY A 163 4.24 9.86 -2.82
C GLY A 163 2.82 9.28 -2.98
N HIS A 164 2.46 8.82 -4.19
CA HIS A 164 1.06 8.54 -4.50
C HIS A 164 0.78 7.33 -5.39
N ASP A 165 -0.46 6.87 -5.37
CA ASP A 165 -1.02 5.85 -6.28
C ASP A 165 -0.25 4.51 -6.28
N HIS A 166 0.39 4.17 -5.17
CA HIS A 166 1.03 2.88 -4.96
C HIS A 166 0.03 1.77 -4.68
N ARG A 167 0.39 0.53 -5.03
CA ARG A 167 -0.33 -0.68 -4.64
C ARG A 167 0.56 -1.60 -3.81
N VAL A 168 0.07 -2.08 -2.68
CA VAL A 168 0.72 -3.11 -1.87
C VAL A 168 -0.25 -4.29 -1.76
N ASP A 169 0.10 -5.43 -2.35
CA ASP A 169 -0.82 -6.56 -2.41
C ASP A 169 -0.17 -7.95 -2.34
N HIS A 170 -0.88 -8.91 -1.76
CA HIS A 170 -0.40 -10.29 -1.59
C HIS A 170 0.95 -10.39 -0.85
N CYS A 171 1.24 -9.43 0.04
CA CYS A 171 2.45 -9.46 0.86
C CYS A 171 2.19 -10.11 2.23
N LYS A 172 3.24 -10.67 2.84
CA LYS A 172 3.22 -11.22 4.20
C LYS A 172 4.16 -10.43 5.09
N PHE A 173 3.64 -9.95 6.22
CA PHE A 173 4.41 -9.28 7.27
C PHE A 173 4.21 -10.07 8.57
N ALA A 174 5.22 -10.83 9.00
CA ALA A 174 5.07 -11.76 10.11
C ALA A 174 6.14 -11.64 11.21
N GLY A 175 5.71 -11.55 12.47
CA GLY A 175 6.62 -11.68 13.61
C GLY A 175 7.35 -10.41 14.03
N GLN A 176 6.85 -9.21 13.69
CA GLN A 176 7.53 -7.97 14.11
C GLN A 176 7.47 -7.80 15.63
N ASN A 177 8.61 -7.57 16.28
CA ASN A 177 8.70 -7.48 17.74
C ASN A 177 9.36 -6.21 18.30
N HIS A 178 9.51 -5.18 17.47
CA HIS A 178 10.16 -3.94 17.85
C HIS A 178 9.33 -2.71 17.45
N SER A 179 9.70 -1.56 18.02
CA SER A 179 9.09 -0.26 17.77
C SER A 179 9.24 0.15 16.31
N GLY A 180 8.21 0.82 15.81
CA GLY A 180 8.05 1.23 14.42
C GLY A 180 6.91 0.48 13.75
N THR A 181 6.11 1.22 13.00
CA THR A 181 4.94 0.70 12.30
C THR A 181 5.33 -0.38 11.29
N THR A 182 4.52 -1.44 11.16
CA THR A 182 4.74 -2.47 10.13
C THR A 182 4.62 -1.87 8.73
N LEU A 183 3.51 -1.17 8.44
CA LEU A 183 3.33 -0.43 7.20
C LEU A 183 2.89 1.01 7.51
N VAL A 184 3.67 1.99 7.06
CA VAL A 184 3.34 3.41 7.21
C VAL A 184 3.20 4.11 5.86
N VAL A 185 2.16 4.93 5.73
CA VAL A 185 2.01 5.91 4.66
C VAL A 185 2.42 7.27 5.20
N TRP A 186 3.46 7.84 4.60
CA TRP A 186 3.90 9.20 4.87
C TRP A 186 3.23 10.16 3.90
N LEU A 187 2.68 11.24 4.42
CA LEU A 187 2.09 12.31 3.63
C LEU A 187 3.04 13.50 3.74
N ASP A 188 3.77 13.78 2.66
CA ASP A 188 4.64 14.95 2.58
C ASP A 188 3.80 16.24 2.61
N GLU A 189 4.36 17.36 3.09
CA GLU A 189 3.65 18.65 3.22
C GLU A 189 3.26 19.27 1.87
N ASP A 190 4.04 19.02 0.83
CA ASP A 190 3.81 19.50 -0.52
C ASP A 190 3.70 18.33 -1.52
N GLY A 191 3.05 18.58 -2.65
CA GLY A 191 2.92 17.61 -3.74
C GLY A 191 1.78 16.60 -3.59
N GLU A 192 1.70 15.69 -4.55
CA GLU A 192 0.69 14.64 -4.55
C GLU A 192 1.06 13.50 -3.61
N VAL A 193 0.11 13.13 -2.75
CA VAL A 193 0.29 12.09 -1.73
C VAL A 193 -0.90 11.15 -1.66
N GLY A 194 -0.68 9.94 -1.14
CA GLY A 194 -1.74 8.98 -0.83
C GLY A 194 -2.31 8.27 -2.06
N ARG A 195 -3.63 8.05 -2.09
CA ARG A 195 -4.35 7.23 -3.08
C ARG A 195 -3.76 5.83 -3.23
N HIS A 196 -3.14 5.35 -2.15
CA HIS A 196 -2.55 4.03 -2.12
C HIS A 196 -3.62 2.98 -1.95
N ARG A 197 -3.38 1.80 -2.53
CA ARG A 197 -4.24 0.63 -2.35
C ARG A 197 -3.44 -0.47 -1.64
N ILE A 198 -3.81 -0.74 -0.40
CA ILE A 198 -3.18 -1.73 0.47
C ILE A 198 -4.19 -2.86 0.62
N GLU A 199 -4.01 -3.95 -0.13
CA GLU A 199 -5.04 -4.98 -0.20
C GLU A 199 -4.53 -6.42 -0.23
N ARG A 200 -5.29 -7.36 0.32
CA ARG A 200 -4.97 -8.80 0.25
C ARG A 200 -3.60 -9.13 0.83
N ASN A 201 -3.15 -8.37 1.82
CA ASN A 201 -1.94 -8.64 2.57
C ASN A 201 -2.28 -9.42 3.85
N TYR A 202 -1.28 -10.12 4.37
CA TYR A 202 -1.37 -10.86 5.62
C TYR A 202 -0.40 -10.28 6.65
N PHE A 203 -0.96 -9.68 7.69
CA PHE A 203 -0.24 -9.19 8.86
C PHE A 203 -0.42 -10.22 9.98
N LEU A 204 0.68 -10.76 10.48
CA LEU A 204 0.66 -11.91 11.37
C LEU A 204 1.62 -11.73 12.56
N ASN A 205 1.15 -12.07 13.76
CA ASN A 205 2.00 -12.22 14.95
C ASN A 205 2.87 -10.98 15.26
N ARG A 206 2.27 -9.80 15.30
CA ARG A 206 2.96 -8.59 15.77
C ARG A 206 2.99 -8.60 17.29
N GLN A 207 4.17 -8.75 17.90
CA GLN A 207 4.29 -8.85 19.35
C GLN A 207 3.85 -7.55 20.03
N ARG A 208 3.27 -7.71 21.23
CA ARG A 208 2.90 -6.58 22.09
C ARG A 208 4.10 -5.69 22.39
N GLY A 209 3.92 -4.40 22.10
CA GLY A 209 4.86 -3.34 22.43
C GLY A 209 4.75 -2.84 23.85
N ASN A 210 5.60 -1.87 24.18
CA ASN A 210 5.69 -1.24 25.49
C ASN A 210 5.23 0.24 25.48
N GLY A 211 4.62 0.71 24.39
CA GLY A 211 4.18 2.10 24.26
C GLY A 211 3.67 2.47 22.87
N ASN A 212 3.74 3.78 22.57
CA ASN A 212 3.35 4.34 21.28
C ASN A 212 4.37 4.03 20.18
N GLY A 213 3.90 3.80 18.96
CA GLY A 213 4.76 3.51 17.81
C GLY A 213 4.83 2.04 17.48
N PHE A 214 3.89 1.23 18.00
CA PHE A 214 3.76 -0.18 17.68
C PHE A 214 2.51 -0.45 16.83
N GLU A 215 2.07 0.51 16.01
CA GLU A 215 0.91 0.32 15.13
C GLU A 215 1.23 -0.73 14.05
N THR A 216 0.25 -1.50 13.57
CA THR A 216 0.46 -2.38 12.39
C THR A 216 0.41 -1.54 11.13
N ILE A 217 -0.64 -0.73 10.98
CA ILE A 217 -0.75 0.25 9.88
C ILE A 217 -0.90 1.65 10.44
N ARG A 218 -0.21 2.62 9.83
CA ARG A 218 -0.47 4.05 10.05
C ARG A 218 -0.57 4.80 8.73
N ILE A 219 -1.57 5.67 8.59
CA ILE A 219 -1.72 6.55 7.41
C ILE A 219 -1.67 8.01 7.82
N GLY A 220 -0.55 8.68 7.57
CA GLY A 220 -0.29 10.05 7.97
C GLY A 220 0.23 10.19 9.41
N THR A 221 0.28 11.43 9.88
CA THR A 221 0.73 11.82 11.23
C THR A 221 -0.21 12.88 11.80
N SER A 222 0.04 13.35 13.03
CA SER A 222 -0.74 14.49 13.56
C SER A 222 -0.59 15.73 12.69
N GLU A 223 0.62 16.01 12.20
CA GLU A 223 0.96 17.21 11.44
C GLU A 223 0.24 17.26 10.08
N THR A 224 -0.01 16.09 9.49
CA THR A 224 -0.65 15.93 8.18
C THR A 224 -2.10 15.44 8.26
N SER A 225 -2.68 15.46 9.46
CA SER A 225 -3.97 14.82 9.75
C SER A 225 -5.16 15.34 8.95
N MET A 226 -5.11 16.60 8.49
CA MET A 226 -6.18 17.19 7.69
C MET A 226 -5.99 17.01 6.18
N LYS A 227 -4.94 16.31 5.75
CA LYS A 227 -4.73 16.01 4.33
C LYS A 227 -5.65 14.89 3.88
N SER A 228 -6.26 15.08 2.71
CA SER A 228 -7.02 14.06 1.99
C SER A 228 -6.05 13.01 1.42
N ALA A 229 -5.93 11.87 2.11
CA ALA A 229 -5.04 10.79 1.69
C ALA A 229 -5.73 9.85 0.70
N ARG A 230 -7.04 9.61 0.81
CA ARG A 230 -7.81 8.76 -0.14
C ARG A 230 -7.21 7.36 -0.34
N CYS A 231 -6.52 6.82 0.66
CA CYS A 231 -6.01 5.47 0.63
C CYS A 231 -7.15 4.47 0.85
N ILE A 232 -7.02 3.29 0.23
CA ILE A 232 -7.92 2.16 0.40
C ILE A 232 -7.15 1.03 1.07
N VAL A 233 -7.60 0.62 2.25
CA VAL A 233 -7.11 -0.56 2.97
C VAL A 233 -8.21 -1.62 2.90
N ALA A 234 -8.03 -2.59 2.01
CA ALA A 234 -9.11 -3.52 1.67
C ALA A 234 -8.70 -4.99 1.73
N GLU A 235 -9.57 -5.87 2.21
CA GLU A 235 -9.39 -7.32 2.04
C GLU A 235 -8.07 -7.86 2.63
N ASN A 236 -7.51 -7.18 3.64
CA ASN A 236 -6.34 -7.65 4.36
C ASN A 236 -6.75 -8.56 5.52
N LEU A 237 -5.87 -9.49 5.88
CA LEU A 237 -5.99 -10.31 7.08
C LEU A 237 -4.99 -9.80 8.13
N PHE A 238 -5.51 -9.48 9.32
CA PHE A 238 -4.73 -9.19 10.52
C PHE A 238 -4.99 -10.30 11.52
N GLU A 239 -3.93 -11.01 11.92
CA GLU A 239 -4.01 -12.12 12.86
C GLU A 239 -2.96 -11.95 13.96
N ASN A 240 -3.38 -12.00 15.22
CA ASN A 240 -2.49 -11.92 16.39
C ASN A 240 -1.55 -10.71 16.34
N CYS A 241 -2.08 -9.57 15.96
CA CYS A 241 -1.34 -8.32 15.87
C CYS A 241 -1.61 -7.43 17.09
N ASP A 242 -0.68 -7.46 18.05
CA ASP A 242 -0.89 -6.97 19.42
C ASP A 242 -0.03 -5.76 19.79
N GLY A 243 0.63 -5.16 18.81
CA GLY A 243 1.64 -4.12 18.99
C GLY A 243 1.23 -3.02 19.97
N GLU A 244 0.06 -2.40 19.77
CA GLU A 244 -0.49 -1.41 20.70
C GLU A 244 -2.02 -1.27 20.56
N ILE A 245 -2.59 -0.26 21.24
CA ILE A 245 -4.04 -0.01 21.24
C ILE A 245 -4.56 0.39 19.84
N GLU A 246 -3.74 1.03 19.02
CA GLU A 246 -4.06 1.36 17.63
C GLU A 246 -3.49 0.29 16.68
N LEU A 247 -4.27 -0.78 16.42
CA LEU A 247 -3.91 -1.79 15.41
C LEU A 247 -3.69 -1.11 14.05
N ILE A 248 -4.69 -0.33 13.65
CA ILE A 248 -4.65 0.59 12.52
C ILE A 248 -4.84 2.00 13.08
N SER A 249 -3.93 2.90 12.76
CA SER A 249 -3.96 4.31 13.16
C SER A 249 -4.13 5.20 11.93
N ASN A 250 -5.37 5.55 11.62
CA ASN A 250 -5.68 6.53 10.59
C ASN A 250 -5.41 7.94 11.12
N LYS A 251 -4.53 8.68 10.45
CA LYS A 251 -4.17 10.06 10.79
C LYS A 251 -4.20 10.94 9.53
N SER A 252 -5.29 10.86 8.78
CA SER A 252 -5.54 11.60 7.53
C SER A 252 -7.01 11.48 7.10
N CYS A 253 -7.45 12.27 6.12
CA CYS A 253 -8.85 12.32 5.66
C CYS A 253 -9.14 11.37 4.48
N ASP A 254 -10.43 11.09 4.30
CA ASP A 254 -11.02 10.42 3.12
C ASP A 254 -10.52 9.00 2.84
N ASN A 255 -9.95 8.31 3.83
CA ASN A 255 -9.50 6.93 3.67
C ASN A 255 -10.68 5.95 3.77
N VAL A 256 -10.54 4.81 3.11
CA VAL A 256 -11.52 3.72 3.14
C VAL A 256 -10.88 2.46 3.73
N TYR A 257 -11.52 1.90 4.74
CA TYR A 257 -11.18 0.63 5.36
C TYR A 257 -12.31 -0.37 5.10
N GLU A 258 -12.11 -1.32 4.19
CA GLU A 258 -13.18 -2.20 3.74
C GLU A 258 -12.85 -3.69 3.68
N ARG A 259 -13.80 -4.55 4.09
CA ARG A 259 -13.69 -6.01 3.94
C ARG A 259 -12.41 -6.61 4.52
N ASN A 260 -11.77 -5.95 5.49
CA ASN A 260 -10.64 -6.52 6.20
C ASN A 260 -11.14 -7.53 7.24
N THR A 261 -10.33 -8.54 7.52
CA THR A 261 -10.55 -9.48 8.63
C THR A 261 -9.52 -9.22 9.71
N ILE A 262 -9.98 -8.96 10.93
CA ILE A 262 -9.16 -8.74 12.13
C ILE A 262 -9.53 -9.84 13.12
N ILE A 263 -8.60 -10.72 13.44
CA ILE A 263 -8.82 -11.87 14.33
C ILE A 263 -7.71 -11.97 15.38
N GLY A 264 -8.08 -12.09 16.65
CA GLY A 264 -7.13 -12.28 17.74
C GLY A 264 -6.16 -11.11 17.95
N CYS A 265 -6.53 -9.88 17.56
CA CYS A 265 -5.69 -8.70 17.71
C CYS A 265 -6.01 -7.91 18.99
N ALA A 266 -4.99 -7.56 19.78
CA ALA A 266 -5.09 -6.77 21.01
C ALA A 266 -5.06 -5.24 20.79
N GLY A 267 -5.86 -4.75 19.82
CA GLY A 267 -5.96 -3.35 19.44
C GLY A 267 -7.21 -3.05 18.60
N ALA A 268 -7.45 -1.78 18.28
CA ALA A 268 -8.63 -1.32 17.54
C ALA A 268 -8.26 -0.72 16.17
N LEU A 269 -9.19 -0.79 15.22
CA LEU A 269 -9.18 0.08 14.03
C LEU A 269 -9.52 1.49 14.50
N THR A 270 -8.54 2.38 14.51
CA THR A 270 -8.68 3.71 15.06
C THR A 270 -8.65 4.79 13.97
N LEU A 271 -9.76 5.49 13.79
CA LEU A 271 -9.82 6.80 13.15
C LEU A 271 -9.31 7.84 14.15
N ARG A 272 -7.97 8.00 14.21
CA ARG A 272 -7.29 8.73 15.29
C ARG A 272 -7.24 10.23 15.03
N HIS A 273 -7.01 10.62 13.78
CA HIS A 273 -7.11 11.99 13.28
C HIS A 273 -7.63 11.98 11.83
N GLY A 274 -8.03 13.16 11.36
CA GLY A 274 -8.62 13.35 10.03
C GLY A 274 -10.10 12.99 10.00
N ASP A 275 -10.76 13.38 8.91
CA ASP A 275 -12.21 13.36 8.77
C ASP A 275 -12.66 12.52 7.57
N ASN A 276 -13.97 12.32 7.42
CA ASN A 276 -14.61 11.75 6.23
C ASN A 276 -14.15 10.35 5.83
N CYS A 277 -13.52 9.60 6.75
CA CYS A 277 -13.15 8.21 6.51
C CYS A 277 -14.38 7.28 6.51
N ILE A 278 -14.31 6.22 5.70
CA ILE A 278 -15.34 5.18 5.61
C ILE A 278 -14.76 3.87 6.15
N VAL A 279 -15.44 3.25 7.11
CA VAL A 279 -15.10 1.94 7.65
C VAL A 279 -16.29 1.02 7.37
N ARG A 280 -16.15 0.09 6.42
CA ARG A 280 -17.28 -0.72 5.98
C ARG A 280 -16.99 -2.20 5.80
N GLU A 281 -17.98 -3.03 6.10
CA GLU A 281 -17.96 -4.47 5.78
C GLU A 281 -16.74 -5.23 6.36
N ASN A 282 -16.09 -4.70 7.41
CA ASN A 282 -14.98 -5.39 8.05
C ASN A 282 -15.51 -6.46 9.02
N LEU A 283 -14.76 -7.55 9.15
CA LEU A 283 -14.98 -8.61 10.12
C LEU A 283 -13.97 -8.48 11.25
N ILE A 284 -14.44 -8.21 12.47
CA ILE A 284 -13.61 -8.03 13.67
C ILE A 284 -14.02 -9.07 14.70
N LEU A 285 -13.11 -10.01 14.99
CA LEU A 285 -13.31 -11.14 15.88
C LEU A 285 -12.32 -11.04 17.04
N GLY A 286 -12.82 -10.66 18.22
CA GLY A 286 -12.00 -10.46 19.41
C GLY A 286 -11.67 -11.74 20.20
N ASP A 287 -12.35 -12.85 19.92
CA ASP A 287 -12.20 -14.16 20.59
C ASP A 287 -12.25 -14.06 22.15
N GLY A 288 -12.98 -13.08 22.67
CA GLY A 288 -13.10 -12.83 24.10
C GLY A 288 -11.85 -12.25 24.78
N ASP A 289 -10.79 -11.90 24.05
CA ASP A 289 -9.63 -11.22 24.64
C ASP A 289 -10.04 -9.82 25.11
N ARG A 290 -9.90 -9.56 26.41
CA ARG A 290 -10.16 -8.26 27.04
C ARG A 290 -9.38 -7.09 26.40
N HIS A 291 -8.27 -7.38 25.73
CA HIS A 291 -7.41 -6.38 25.11
C HIS A 291 -7.74 -6.12 23.64
N SER A 292 -8.60 -6.93 23.02
CA SER A 292 -9.10 -6.67 21.66
C SER A 292 -10.01 -5.46 21.65
N GLY A 293 -10.10 -4.80 20.49
CA GLY A 293 -10.96 -3.64 20.30
C GLY A 293 -11.66 -3.67 18.94
N GLY A 294 -12.82 -3.01 18.86
CA GLY A 294 -13.53 -2.82 17.60
C GLY A 294 -13.04 -1.59 16.85
N ILE A 295 -13.93 -0.62 16.65
CA ILE A 295 -13.67 0.61 15.89
C ILE A 295 -13.67 1.80 16.86
N ARG A 296 -12.62 2.61 16.87
CA ARG A 296 -12.58 3.86 17.65
C ARG A 296 -12.44 5.05 16.73
N ILE A 297 -13.23 6.10 16.95
CA ILE A 297 -13.23 7.28 16.09
C ILE A 297 -13.05 8.59 16.88
N VAL A 298 -12.48 9.56 16.16
CA VAL A 298 -12.17 10.94 16.52
C VAL A 298 -12.32 11.75 15.23
N GLY A 299 -12.82 12.99 15.29
CA GLY A 299 -13.08 13.77 14.07
C GLY A 299 -14.47 13.52 13.49
N GLU A 300 -14.73 14.07 12.31
CA GLU A 300 -16.08 14.23 11.78
C GLU A 300 -16.34 13.56 10.43
N GLY A 301 -17.62 13.46 10.07
CA GLY A 301 -18.06 13.03 8.75
C GLY A 301 -17.86 11.54 8.45
N HIS A 302 -17.50 10.75 9.47
CA HIS A 302 -17.22 9.33 9.30
C HIS A 302 -18.46 8.50 8.99
N GLN A 303 -18.25 7.41 8.25
CA GLN A 303 -19.29 6.43 7.97
C GLN A 303 -18.82 5.04 8.39
N ILE A 304 -19.53 4.45 9.35
CA ILE A 304 -19.25 3.12 9.92
C ILE A 304 -20.39 2.19 9.51
N ILE A 305 -20.18 1.42 8.44
CA ILE A 305 -21.28 0.75 7.71
C ILE A 305 -21.08 -0.76 7.59
N GLY A 306 -22.05 -1.56 8.04
CA GLY A 306 -22.09 -2.98 7.73
C GLY A 306 -20.94 -3.82 8.30
N ASN A 307 -20.23 -3.33 9.32
CA ASN A 307 -19.15 -4.09 9.96
C ASN A 307 -19.74 -5.17 10.88
N HIS A 308 -19.08 -6.33 10.97
CA HIS A 308 -19.38 -7.38 11.93
C HIS A 308 -18.33 -7.35 13.04
N ILE A 309 -18.75 -7.05 14.28
CA ILE A 309 -17.87 -6.93 15.44
C ILE A 309 -18.36 -7.88 16.52
N GLU A 310 -17.55 -8.90 16.79
CA GLU A 310 -17.93 -10.00 17.67
C GLU A 310 -16.85 -10.30 18.72
N GLY A 311 -17.27 -10.49 19.96
CA GLY A 311 -16.42 -10.97 21.04
C GLY A 311 -15.27 -10.03 21.39
N VAL A 312 -15.36 -8.73 21.06
CA VAL A 312 -14.29 -7.79 21.39
C VAL A 312 -14.29 -7.41 22.87
N GLY A 313 -13.10 -7.19 23.39
CA GLY A 313 -12.86 -6.76 24.75
C GLY A 313 -13.24 -5.30 25.00
N ASN A 314 -13.02 -4.86 26.24
CA ASN A 314 -13.34 -3.50 26.67
C ASN A 314 -12.20 -2.50 26.42
N ARG A 315 -11.26 -2.81 25.50
CA ARG A 315 -10.02 -2.03 25.33
C ARG A 315 -10.26 -0.57 24.97
N ILE A 316 -11.33 -0.30 24.24
CA ILE A 316 -11.78 1.05 23.85
C ILE A 316 -13.11 1.45 24.51
N GLY A 317 -13.53 0.74 25.57
CA GLY A 317 -14.84 0.92 26.22
C GLY A 317 -15.98 0.11 25.59
N GLY A 318 -15.80 -0.44 24.38
CA GLY A 318 -16.89 -1.07 23.64
C GLY A 318 -16.55 -1.50 22.21
N ALA A 319 -17.59 -1.84 21.44
CA ALA A 319 -17.43 -2.28 20.05
C ALA A 319 -17.16 -1.10 19.09
N ILE A 320 -17.92 -0.01 19.21
CA ILE A 320 -17.69 1.24 18.48
C ILE A 320 -17.53 2.37 19.50
N ALA A 321 -16.38 3.04 19.53
CA ALA A 321 -16.10 4.10 20.50
C ALA A 321 -16.02 5.47 19.84
N LEU A 322 -16.94 6.36 20.23
CA LEU A 322 -16.97 7.78 19.85
C LEU A 322 -16.20 8.58 20.91
N SER A 323 -15.00 9.04 20.58
CA SER A 323 -14.15 9.72 21.56
C SER A 323 -14.68 11.11 21.93
N ALA A 324 -14.48 11.50 23.19
CA ALA A 324 -14.71 12.88 23.60
C ALA A 324 -13.66 13.83 22.99
N GLY A 325 -14.10 15.02 22.60
CA GLY A 325 -13.28 16.05 21.97
C GLY A 325 -12.72 17.06 22.96
N VAL A 326 -11.65 17.75 22.54
CA VAL A 326 -11.07 18.92 23.21
C VAL A 326 -11.62 20.18 22.52
N PRO A 327 -12.04 21.23 23.26
CA PRO A 327 -12.34 22.53 22.66
C PRO A 327 -11.12 23.11 21.93
N ASP A 328 -11.31 23.65 20.72
CA ASP A 328 -10.25 24.21 19.87
C ASP A 328 -8.99 23.34 19.79
N PRO A 329 -9.14 22.08 19.32
CA PRO A 329 -8.10 21.07 19.43
C PRO A 329 -6.91 21.42 18.52
N LYS A 330 -5.69 21.28 19.05
CA LYS A 330 -4.49 21.18 18.21
C LYS A 330 -4.58 19.90 17.36
N LEU A 331 -3.87 19.85 16.24
CA LEU A 331 -3.86 18.67 15.35
C LEU A 331 -3.49 17.35 16.06
N SER A 332 -2.66 17.39 17.10
CA SER A 332 -2.29 16.23 17.92
C SER A 332 -3.33 15.81 18.97
N GLN A 333 -4.34 16.66 19.23
CA GLN A 333 -5.40 16.41 20.20
C GLN A 333 -6.58 15.66 19.57
N HIS A 334 -7.70 15.56 20.30
CA HIS A 334 -8.89 14.87 19.83
C HIS A 334 -9.89 15.90 19.34
N ALA A 335 -10.13 15.92 18.03
CA ALA A 335 -11.23 16.65 17.45
C ALA A 335 -12.56 16.05 17.92
N ARG A 336 -13.57 16.92 18.06
CA ARG A 336 -14.91 16.50 18.46
C ARG A 336 -15.48 15.55 17.41
N VAL A 337 -16.07 14.45 17.87
CA VAL A 337 -16.81 13.56 16.98
C VAL A 337 -18.14 14.21 16.61
N ARG A 338 -18.39 14.44 15.32
CA ARG A 338 -19.67 14.94 14.83
C ARG A 338 -20.02 14.47 13.40
N HIS A 339 -21.29 14.56 13.03
CA HIS A 339 -21.78 14.21 11.70
C HIS A 339 -21.43 12.77 11.27
N VAL A 340 -21.58 11.81 12.17
CA VAL A 340 -21.20 10.40 11.92
C VAL A 340 -22.42 9.56 11.64
N LEU A 341 -22.32 8.73 10.59
CA LEU A 341 -23.28 7.67 10.30
C LEU A 341 -22.77 6.32 10.80
N ILE A 342 -23.59 5.63 11.60
CA ILE A 342 -23.39 4.24 12.02
C ILE A 342 -24.58 3.44 11.50
N ASP A 343 -24.38 2.66 10.43
CA ASP A 343 -25.47 1.99 9.70
C ASP A 343 -25.22 0.50 9.48
N GLY A 344 -26.21 -0.34 9.77
CA GLY A 344 -26.21 -1.74 9.34
C GLY A 344 -25.14 -2.63 9.98
N ASN A 345 -24.44 -2.18 11.03
CA ASN A 345 -23.41 -2.98 11.70
C ASN A 345 -24.05 -4.13 12.50
N THR A 346 -23.30 -5.22 12.70
CA THR A 346 -23.71 -6.35 13.54
C THR A 346 -22.76 -6.46 14.72
N LEU A 347 -23.28 -6.28 15.93
CA LEU A 347 -22.50 -6.26 17.18
C LEU A 347 -22.93 -7.44 18.06
N ILE A 348 -22.00 -8.34 18.34
CA ILE A 348 -22.28 -9.61 19.02
C ILE A 348 -21.34 -9.81 20.21
N ASP A 349 -21.88 -10.08 21.40
CA ASP A 349 -21.11 -10.57 22.57
C ASP A 349 -19.84 -9.76 22.93
N ASN A 350 -19.91 -8.45 22.78
CA ASN A 350 -18.79 -7.57 23.12
C ASN A 350 -18.81 -7.27 24.61
N ALA A 351 -17.64 -7.30 25.26
CA ALA A 351 -17.53 -7.18 26.72
C ALA A 351 -17.86 -5.78 27.28
N GLY A 352 -17.68 -4.75 26.45
CA GLY A 352 -17.97 -3.34 26.79
C GLY A 352 -19.36 -2.89 26.33
N GLU A 353 -19.54 -1.57 26.25
CA GLU A 353 -20.72 -1.01 25.59
C GLU A 353 -20.70 -1.32 24.09
N GLU A 354 -21.85 -1.24 23.43
CA GLU A 354 -21.90 -1.46 21.98
C GLU A 354 -21.42 -0.23 21.24
N ILE A 355 -21.95 0.92 21.63
CA ILE A 355 -21.53 2.22 21.13
C ILE A 355 -21.23 3.10 22.34
N VAL A 356 -19.96 3.46 22.51
CA VAL A 356 -19.50 4.32 23.61
C VAL A 356 -19.63 5.77 23.18
N TYR A 357 -20.40 6.57 23.91
CA TYR A 357 -20.50 8.01 23.72
C TYR A 357 -19.56 8.75 24.68
N GLY A 358 -18.52 9.38 24.14
CA GLY A 358 -17.59 10.17 24.94
C GLY A 358 -16.44 9.35 25.54
N HIS A 359 -15.92 8.36 24.81
CA HIS A 359 -14.76 7.60 25.25
C HIS A 359 -13.61 8.55 25.64
N GLY A 360 -13.13 8.41 26.88
CA GLY A 360 -12.07 9.23 27.46
C GLY A 360 -12.48 10.63 27.92
N LEU A 361 -13.78 10.92 28.08
CA LEU A 361 -14.26 12.16 28.70
C LEU A 361 -13.60 12.42 30.06
N GLY A 362 -13.27 13.67 30.37
CA GLY A 362 -12.63 14.06 31.63
C GLY A 362 -11.12 13.82 31.67
N SER A 363 -10.54 13.19 30.65
CA SER A 363 -9.09 13.00 30.53
C SER A 363 -8.48 13.92 29.47
N ARG A 364 -7.23 14.34 29.66
CA ARG A 364 -6.45 15.11 28.64
C ARG A 364 -7.21 16.31 28.05
N SER A 365 -7.94 17.03 28.90
CA SER A 365 -8.78 18.19 28.54
C SER A 365 -9.96 17.89 27.61
N ARG A 366 -10.37 16.62 27.47
CA ARG A 366 -11.55 16.24 26.70
C ARG A 366 -12.81 16.55 27.50
N SER A 367 -13.62 17.48 27.00
CA SER A 367 -14.85 17.94 27.64
C SER A 367 -16.06 17.97 26.69
N LEU A 368 -15.86 17.73 25.40
CA LEU A 368 -16.93 17.77 24.40
C LEU A 368 -17.43 16.36 24.10
N LEU A 369 -18.71 16.10 24.35
CA LEU A 369 -19.37 14.86 23.94
C LEU A 369 -19.59 14.83 22.41
N PRO A 370 -19.70 13.63 21.79
CA PRO A 370 -20.10 13.51 20.39
C PRO A 370 -21.44 14.21 20.09
N GLU A 371 -21.58 14.77 18.89
CA GLU A 371 -22.81 15.42 18.40
C GLU A 371 -23.24 14.86 17.03
N ASP A 372 -24.50 15.02 16.65
CA ASP A 372 -25.00 14.67 15.30
C ASP A 372 -24.62 13.25 14.85
N ILE A 373 -24.90 12.27 15.71
CA ILE A 373 -24.63 10.86 15.47
C ILE A 373 -25.92 10.17 15.03
N ILE A 374 -25.92 9.65 13.81
CA ILE A 374 -27.04 8.90 13.26
C ILE A 374 -26.72 7.41 13.38
N VAL A 375 -27.49 6.69 14.20
CA VAL A 375 -27.42 5.22 14.30
C VAL A 375 -28.69 4.64 13.69
N LYS A 376 -28.55 3.78 12.67
CA LYS A 376 -29.68 3.10 12.04
C LYS A 376 -29.32 1.67 11.62
N ASN A 377 -30.30 0.78 11.55
CA ASN A 377 -30.17 -0.63 11.14
C ASN A 377 -29.06 -1.47 11.83
N THR A 378 -28.41 -0.95 12.86
CA THR A 378 -27.32 -1.62 13.58
C THR A 378 -27.96 -2.61 14.54
N ARG A 379 -27.58 -3.88 14.42
CA ARG A 379 -28.14 -4.99 15.18
C ARG A 379 -27.24 -5.36 16.36
N ARG A 380 -27.91 -5.64 17.47
CA ARG A 380 -27.34 -6.11 18.72
C ARG A 380 -27.79 -7.53 18.98
N SER A 381 -26.85 -8.39 19.34
CA SER A 381 -27.16 -9.68 19.96
C SER A 381 -26.24 -9.95 21.14
N GLY A 382 -26.81 -10.55 22.20
CA GLY A 382 -26.02 -11.11 23.31
C GLY A 382 -25.17 -12.31 22.87
N PRO A 383 -24.65 -13.11 23.82
CA PRO A 383 -23.75 -14.21 23.51
C PRO A 383 -24.34 -15.12 22.43
N PRO A 384 -23.58 -15.42 21.35
CA PRO A 384 -24.06 -16.34 20.34
C PRO A 384 -24.30 -17.69 21.01
N ARG A 385 -25.45 -18.32 20.72
CA ARG A 385 -25.73 -19.69 21.19
C ARG A 385 -24.88 -20.75 20.46
N LEU A 386 -23.98 -20.31 19.58
CA LEU A 386 -23.03 -21.14 18.83
C LEU A 386 -21.70 -21.14 19.57
N LYS A 387 -21.33 -22.30 20.12
CA LYS A 387 -20.03 -22.54 20.76
C LYS A 387 -19.10 -23.17 19.73
N ARG A 388 -17.85 -22.68 19.64
CA ARG A 388 -16.77 -23.39 18.93
C ARG A 388 -16.62 -24.78 19.57
N LEU A 389 -16.83 -25.83 18.78
CA LEU A 389 -16.56 -27.19 19.23
C LEU A 389 -15.06 -27.30 19.52
N LYS A 390 -14.72 -27.54 20.78
CA LYS A 390 -13.37 -27.93 21.16
C LYS A 390 -13.19 -29.44 20.96
N PRO A 391 -11.95 -29.95 20.89
CA PRO A 391 -11.72 -31.40 20.85
C PRO A 391 -12.45 -32.17 21.96
N GLU A 392 -12.66 -31.54 23.13
CA GLU A 392 -13.45 -32.09 24.23
C GLU A 392 -14.98 -32.02 24.04
N ASP A 393 -15.49 -31.18 23.13
CA ASP A 393 -16.92 -31.05 22.80
C ASP A 393 -17.35 -32.01 21.67
N VAL A 394 -16.39 -32.65 20.98
CA VAL A 394 -16.64 -33.71 20.00
C VAL A 394 -16.41 -35.06 20.65
N GLY A 395 -17.37 -35.98 20.53
CA GLY A 395 -17.27 -37.34 21.07
C GLY A 395 -15.99 -38.05 20.59
N PRO A 396 -15.52 -39.10 21.30
CA PRO A 396 -14.27 -39.78 20.96
C PRO A 396 -14.27 -40.19 19.49
N GLY A 397 -13.15 -39.97 18.81
CA GLY A 397 -12.99 -40.36 17.41
C GLY A 397 -13.41 -41.82 17.21
N ALA A 398 -14.06 -42.11 16.07
CA ALA A 398 -14.53 -43.45 15.75
C ALA A 398 -13.41 -44.48 16.00
N ARG A 399 -13.71 -45.50 16.80
CA ARG A 399 -12.78 -46.62 17.00
C ARG A 399 -12.49 -47.20 15.62
N LYS A 400 -11.21 -47.29 15.28
CA LYS A 400 -10.78 -48.06 14.12
C LYS A 400 -10.93 -49.52 14.51
N ASP A 401 -12.05 -50.12 14.11
CA ASP A 401 -12.27 -51.57 14.17
C ASP A 401 -11.55 -52.26 13.01
#